data_AF-A0A353PD55-F1
#
_entry.id   AF-A0A353PD55-F1
#
_cell.length_a   1.000
_cell.length_b   1.000
_cell.length_c   1.000
_cell.angle_alpha   90.00
_cell.angle_beta   90.00
_cell.angle_gamma   90.00
#
_symmetry.space_group_name_H-M   'P 1'
#
loop_
_entity.id
_entity.type
_entity.pdbx_description
1 polymer ?
#
loop_
_entity_poly.entity_id
_entity_poly.type
_entity_poly.pdbx_seq_one_letter_code
_entity_poly.pdbx_strand_id
1 'polypeptide(L)'
;MNEAFRNFVTGKAGLTGISGAATTYSTGSAGFNFCIDGKAYAKTQVSGGTTPTTDAKSGAAITLTANKGCVVVWTVNSGGTVAVYKGDTEDLDPDGDFKFAPEFPWVPDTVVPFAYTLHKAGSTTSGTWTFGSSNWNAAGLTHVVQDVMKLPSRPQAS
;
A
#
# COMPACT_ATOMS: atom_id res chain seq x y z
N MET A 1 6.14 -26.52 11.71
CA MET A 1 4.83 -25.85 11.90
C MET A 1 4.94 -24.87 13.05
N ASN A 2 5.27 -23.61 12.77
CA ASN A 2 5.03 -22.48 13.68
C ASN A 2 5.03 -21.16 12.87
N GLU A 3 4.08 -21.05 11.93
CA GLU A 3 3.81 -19.82 11.15
C GLU A 3 2.71 -18.95 11.79
N ALA A 4 2.35 -19.25 13.05
CA ALA A 4 1.33 -18.54 13.78
C ALA A 4 1.86 -17.14 14.22
N PHE A 5 1.33 -16.09 13.58
CA PHE A 5 1.25 -14.71 14.09
C PHE A 5 2.54 -14.02 14.57
N ARG A 6 3.66 -14.18 13.86
CA ARG A 6 4.89 -13.45 14.23
C ARG A 6 4.79 -11.95 13.99
N ASN A 7 4.16 -11.55 12.89
CA ASN A 7 4.07 -10.16 12.48
C ASN A 7 2.61 -9.76 12.26
N PHE A 8 2.13 -8.76 12.99
CA PHE A 8 0.78 -8.21 12.86
C PHE A 8 0.68 -6.82 13.49
N VAL A 9 -0.33 -6.05 13.09
CA VAL A 9 -0.69 -4.77 13.70
C VAL A 9 -1.86 -4.96 14.67
N THR A 10 -1.85 -4.25 15.79
CA THR A 10 -2.99 -4.23 16.72
C THR A 10 -3.93 -3.08 16.33
N GLY A 11 -5.11 -3.43 15.81
CA GLY A 11 -6.09 -2.43 15.37
C GLY A 11 -5.80 -1.83 13.99
N LYS A 12 -6.60 -0.83 13.60
CA LYS A 12 -6.42 -0.13 12.32
C LYS A 12 -5.32 0.92 12.45
N ALA A 13 -4.38 0.94 11.50
CA ALA A 13 -3.37 1.98 11.41
C ALA A 13 -3.95 3.33 10.96
N GLY A 14 -5.09 3.31 10.26
CA GLY A 14 -5.79 4.50 9.79
C GLY A 14 -5.05 5.15 8.63
N LEU A 15 -4.59 4.36 7.66
CA LEU A 15 -3.92 4.90 6.47
C LEU A 15 -4.86 5.88 5.74
N THR A 16 -4.41 7.10 5.54
CA THR A 16 -5.16 8.18 4.90
C THR A 16 -4.22 9.13 4.15
N GLY A 17 -4.74 10.24 3.64
CA GLY A 17 -3.99 11.21 2.84
C GLY A 17 -3.75 10.79 1.39
N ILE A 18 -4.26 9.63 0.97
CA ILE A 18 -4.18 9.10 -0.40
C ILE A 18 -5.33 9.64 -1.25
N SER A 19 -5.42 10.98 -1.32
CA SER A 19 -6.45 11.70 -2.08
C SER A 19 -6.03 13.14 -2.36
N GLY A 20 -6.76 13.80 -3.27
CA GLY A 20 -6.55 15.21 -3.59
C GLY A 20 -5.23 15.50 -4.31
N ALA A 21 -4.89 16.78 -4.41
CA ALA A 21 -3.65 17.26 -5.03
C ALA A 21 -2.47 17.12 -4.06
N ALA A 22 -2.25 15.90 -3.57
CA ALA A 22 -1.18 15.56 -2.65
C ALA A 22 -0.40 14.36 -3.17
N THR A 23 0.83 14.22 -2.68
CA THR A 23 1.72 13.07 -2.91
C THR A 23 2.12 12.39 -1.59
N THR A 24 1.54 12.85 -0.49
CA THR A 24 1.84 12.43 0.88
C THR A 24 0.89 11.36 1.38
N TYR A 25 1.23 10.69 2.48
CA TYR A 25 0.31 9.83 3.22
C TYR A 25 0.22 10.25 4.69
N SER A 26 -0.75 9.71 5.40
CA SER A 26 -0.92 9.91 6.85
C SER A 26 -1.40 8.62 7.50
N THR A 27 -1.26 8.53 8.82
CA THR A 27 -1.84 7.47 9.66
C THR A 27 -2.77 8.09 10.69
N GLY A 28 -3.53 7.25 11.40
CA GLY A 28 -4.45 7.70 12.46
C GLY A 28 -3.74 8.51 13.53
N SER A 29 -4.45 9.48 14.13
CA SER A 29 -3.89 10.42 15.12
C SER A 29 -3.37 9.75 16.39
N ALA A 30 -3.90 8.57 16.75
CA ALA A 30 -3.44 7.79 17.87
C ALA A 30 -2.13 7.01 17.61
N GLY A 31 -1.63 6.99 16.36
CA GLY A 31 -0.64 6.02 15.94
C GLY A 31 -1.19 4.59 16.00
N PHE A 32 -0.31 3.60 15.98
CA PHE A 32 -0.69 2.19 16.13
C PHE A 32 0.46 1.37 16.69
N ASN A 33 0.14 0.25 17.34
CA ASN A 33 1.14 -0.71 17.81
C ASN A 33 1.23 -1.89 16.84
N PHE A 34 2.40 -2.49 16.78
CA PHE A 34 2.67 -3.59 15.89
C PHE A 34 3.65 -4.58 16.50
N CYS A 35 3.66 -5.78 15.94
CA CYS A 35 4.47 -6.90 16.35
C CYS A 35 5.40 -7.32 15.21
N ILE A 36 6.68 -7.53 15.50
CA ILE A 36 7.63 -8.20 14.61
C ILE A 36 8.36 -9.28 15.40
N ASP A 37 8.24 -10.53 14.95
CA ASP A 37 8.79 -11.72 15.63
C ASP A 37 8.46 -11.76 17.13
N GLY A 38 7.21 -11.47 17.48
CA GLY A 38 6.73 -11.47 18.87
C GLY A 38 7.11 -10.25 19.71
N LYS A 39 7.92 -9.32 19.18
CA LYS A 39 8.30 -8.09 19.90
C LYS A 39 7.32 -6.97 19.60
N ALA A 40 6.86 -6.29 20.64
CA ALA A 40 5.96 -5.15 20.53
C ALA A 40 6.72 -3.86 20.21
N TYR A 41 6.15 -3.09 19.28
CA TYR A 41 6.63 -1.79 18.85
C TYR A 41 5.45 -0.82 18.70
N ALA A 42 5.75 0.47 18.63
CA ALA A 42 4.76 1.52 18.40
C ALA A 42 5.19 2.42 17.26
N LYS A 43 4.24 2.80 16.41
CA LYS A 43 4.39 3.80 15.36
C LYS A 43 3.58 5.03 15.77
N THR A 44 4.26 6.16 15.96
CA THR A 44 3.60 7.45 16.14
C THR A 44 2.90 7.89 14.87
N GLN A 45 1.92 8.79 15.00
CA GLN A 45 1.20 9.38 13.88
C GLN A 45 2.16 9.88 12.79
N VAL A 46 1.82 9.61 11.54
CA VAL A 46 2.34 10.32 10.38
C VAL A 46 1.27 11.30 9.90
N SER A 47 1.63 12.58 9.80
CA SER A 47 0.74 13.63 9.29
C SER A 47 1.38 14.29 8.08
N GLY A 48 0.86 14.02 6.89
CA GLY A 48 1.41 14.55 5.63
C GLY A 48 2.84 14.09 5.35
N GLY A 49 3.19 12.84 5.68
CA GLY A 49 4.52 12.30 5.45
C GLY A 49 4.80 12.01 3.97
N THR A 50 6.07 12.08 3.57
CA THR A 50 6.50 11.72 2.21
C THR A 50 6.21 10.25 1.93
N THR A 51 5.45 10.00 0.86
CA THR A 51 5.17 8.63 0.42
C THR A 51 6.42 7.96 -0.14
N PRO A 52 6.72 6.70 0.23
CA PRO A 52 7.77 5.94 -0.42
C PRO A 52 7.58 5.91 -1.94
N THR A 53 8.63 6.11 -2.73
CA THR A 53 8.52 6.24 -4.19
C THR A 53 8.95 4.99 -4.95
N THR A 54 9.50 4.00 -4.24
CA THR A 54 10.03 2.77 -4.82
C THR A 54 9.52 1.54 -4.10
N ASP A 55 9.45 0.43 -4.84
CA ASP A 55 9.22 -0.90 -4.27
C ASP A 55 10.44 -1.30 -3.44
N ALA A 56 10.24 -1.54 -2.15
CA ALA A 56 11.30 -1.82 -1.19
C ALA A 56 12.04 -3.14 -1.46
N LYS A 57 11.45 -4.06 -2.24
CA LYS A 57 12.10 -5.30 -2.64
C LYS A 57 13.10 -5.07 -3.78
N SER A 58 12.70 -4.35 -4.83
CA SER A 58 13.50 -4.19 -6.05
C SER A 58 14.27 -2.86 -6.14
N GLY A 59 13.87 -1.84 -5.38
CA GLY A 59 14.33 -0.46 -5.53
C GLY A 59 13.78 0.26 -6.76
N ALA A 60 12.90 -0.37 -7.55
CA ALA A 60 12.33 0.22 -8.75
C ALA A 60 11.18 1.18 -8.42
N ALA A 61 10.99 2.21 -9.26
CA ALA A 61 9.81 3.07 -9.18
C ALA A 61 8.53 2.27 -9.45
N ILE A 62 7.47 2.55 -8.70
CA ILE A 62 6.15 1.95 -8.91
C ILE A 62 5.38 2.85 -9.87
N THR A 63 5.12 2.36 -11.08
CA THR A 63 4.44 3.14 -12.13
C THR A 63 3.24 2.39 -12.71
N LEU A 64 2.27 3.16 -13.18
CA LEU A 64 1.11 2.67 -13.94
C LEU A 64 0.89 3.53 -15.18
N THR A 65 0.45 2.88 -16.24
CA THR A 65 -0.07 3.51 -17.47
C THR A 65 -1.56 3.16 -17.62
N ALA A 66 -2.23 3.77 -18.60
CA ALA A 66 -3.65 3.52 -18.84
C ALA A 66 -4.00 2.02 -18.95
N ASN A 67 -5.17 1.67 -18.39
CA ASN A 67 -5.75 0.32 -18.31
C ASN A 67 -4.93 -0.68 -17.49
N LYS A 68 -4.12 -0.19 -16.54
CA LYS A 68 -3.35 -1.04 -15.62
C LYS A 68 -3.72 -0.73 -14.17
N GLY A 69 -3.64 -1.73 -13.31
CA GLY A 69 -3.73 -1.54 -11.87
C GLY A 69 -2.73 -2.40 -11.12
N CYS A 70 -2.52 -2.10 -9.84
CA CYS A 70 -1.68 -2.92 -8.97
C CYS A 70 -2.13 -2.82 -7.51
N VAL A 71 -1.62 -3.76 -6.70
CA VAL A 71 -1.66 -3.66 -5.24
C VAL A 71 -0.31 -3.18 -4.70
N VAL A 72 -0.36 -2.30 -3.71
CA VAL A 72 0.80 -1.83 -2.96
C VAL A 72 0.57 -2.10 -1.48
N VAL A 73 1.43 -2.91 -0.87
CA VAL A 73 1.39 -3.24 0.56
C VAL A 73 2.24 -2.24 1.31
N TRP A 74 1.65 -1.58 2.30
CA TRP A 74 2.32 -0.64 3.20
C TRP A 74 2.79 -1.38 4.44
N THR A 75 4.08 -1.25 4.75
CA THR A 75 4.73 -1.94 5.85
C THR A 75 5.49 -0.98 6.74
N VAL A 76 5.77 -1.42 7.98
CA VAL A 76 6.64 -0.71 8.91
C VAL A 76 7.69 -1.66 9.47
N ASN A 77 8.92 -1.17 9.67
CA ASN A 77 9.99 -1.94 10.31
C ASN A 77 10.09 -1.62 11.83
N SER A 78 10.98 -2.31 12.55
CA SER A 78 11.18 -2.11 13.99
C SER A 78 11.64 -0.70 14.39
N GLY A 79 12.20 0.07 13.45
CA GLY A 79 12.56 1.48 13.64
C GLY A 79 11.40 2.46 13.40
N GLY A 80 10.22 1.98 13.02
CA GLY A 80 9.07 2.82 12.68
C GLY A 80 9.14 3.45 11.29
N THR A 81 10.07 3.01 10.44
CA THR A 81 10.19 3.45 9.05
C THR A 81 9.15 2.73 8.19
N VAL A 82 8.38 3.52 7.43
CA VAL A 82 7.40 2.99 6.47
C VAL A 82 8.07 2.70 5.14
N ALA A 83 7.76 1.54 4.58
CA ALA A 83 8.16 1.13 3.25
C ALA A 83 6.94 0.55 2.52
N VAL A 84 7.05 0.38 1.20
CA VAL A 84 6.00 -0.22 0.39
C VAL A 84 6.54 -1.36 -0.45
N TYR A 85 5.71 -2.37 -0.67
CA TYR A 85 6.01 -3.52 -1.52
C TYR A 85 4.94 -3.60 -2.60
N LYS A 86 5.36 -3.74 -3.86
CA LYS A 86 4.43 -3.76 -5.00
C LYS A 86 4.12 -5.20 -5.39
N GLY A 87 2.84 -5.57 -5.39
CA GLY A 87 2.36 -6.83 -5.98
C GLY A 87 2.30 -6.77 -7.51
N ASP A 88 1.52 -7.64 -8.12
CA ASP A 88 1.45 -7.71 -9.58
C ASP A 88 0.78 -6.49 -10.20
N THR A 89 1.16 -6.19 -11.45
CA THR A 89 0.42 -5.24 -12.29
C THR A 89 -0.50 -6.03 -13.20
N GLU A 90 -1.80 -5.73 -13.11
CA GLU A 90 -2.84 -6.43 -13.86
C GLU A 90 -3.55 -5.49 -14.83
N ASP A 91 -4.17 -6.09 -15.84
CA ASP A 91 -5.03 -5.39 -16.78
C ASP A 91 -6.36 -4.99 -16.14
N LEU A 92 -6.83 -3.80 -16.51
CA LEU A 92 -8.20 -3.37 -16.24
C LEU A 92 -9.12 -3.67 -17.43
N ASP A 93 -10.38 -3.94 -17.14
CA ASP A 93 -11.45 -4.02 -18.13
C ASP A 93 -11.95 -2.61 -18.54
N PRO A 94 -12.86 -2.51 -19.52
CA PRO A 94 -13.38 -1.21 -19.98
C PRO A 94 -14.11 -0.39 -18.90
N ASP A 95 -14.61 -1.04 -17.84
CA ASP A 95 -15.28 -0.38 -16.72
C ASP A 95 -14.27 0.12 -15.67
N GLY A 96 -13.00 -0.21 -15.84
CA GLY A 96 -11.90 0.19 -14.97
C GLY A 96 -11.67 -0.77 -13.81
N ASP A 97 -12.21 -1.98 -13.86
CA ASP A 97 -12.03 -3.02 -12.85
C ASP A 97 -10.95 -4.04 -13.25
N PHE A 98 -10.41 -4.74 -12.25
CA PHE A 98 -9.37 -5.74 -12.46
C PHE A 98 -9.93 -6.94 -13.22
N LYS A 99 -9.36 -7.26 -14.40
CA LYS A 99 -9.68 -8.52 -15.11
C LYS A 99 -9.28 -9.74 -14.31
N PHE A 100 -8.12 -9.64 -13.64
CA PHE A 100 -7.62 -10.60 -12.68
C PHE A 100 -7.17 -9.84 -11.44
N ALA A 101 -7.56 -10.34 -10.26
CA ALA A 101 -7.15 -9.71 -9.01
C ALA A 101 -5.63 -9.87 -8.83
N PRO A 102 -4.88 -8.77 -8.59
CA PRO A 102 -3.43 -8.84 -8.42
C PRO A 102 -3.05 -9.72 -7.23
N GLU A 103 -1.86 -10.31 -7.26
CA GLU A 103 -1.32 -11.03 -6.11
C GLU A 103 -0.62 -10.06 -5.14
N PHE A 104 -0.65 -10.38 -3.85
CA PHE A 104 0.20 -9.66 -2.90
C PHE A 104 1.68 -9.93 -3.18
N PRO A 105 2.56 -8.94 -2.97
CA PRO A 105 3.99 -9.17 -3.04
C PRO A 105 4.48 -10.10 -1.95
N TRP A 106 5.67 -10.66 -2.16
CA TRP A 106 6.46 -11.16 -1.05
C TRP A 106 6.84 -10.02 -0.09
N VAL A 107 6.62 -10.23 1.20
CA VAL A 107 6.98 -9.31 2.28
C VAL A 107 7.96 -10.01 3.23
N PRO A 108 9.12 -9.42 3.56
CA PRO A 108 10.07 -10.03 4.49
C PRO A 108 9.56 -10.03 5.93
N ASP A 109 10.01 -11.00 6.73
CA ASP A 109 9.66 -11.10 8.16
C ASP A 109 10.25 -9.97 9.03
N THR A 110 11.08 -9.10 8.48
CA THR A 110 11.66 -7.94 9.19
C THR A 110 10.77 -6.70 9.18
N VAL A 111 9.63 -6.76 8.48
CA VAL A 111 8.62 -5.71 8.44
C VAL A 111 7.23 -6.31 8.67
N VAL A 112 6.26 -5.45 8.97
CA VAL A 112 4.86 -5.86 9.16
C VAL A 112 3.93 -5.02 8.29
N PRO A 113 3.06 -5.65 7.49
CA PRO A 113 1.98 -4.96 6.78
C PRO A 113 0.98 -4.33 7.73
N PHE A 114 0.61 -3.07 7.49
CA PHE A 114 -0.42 -2.37 8.24
C PHE A 114 -1.61 -1.92 7.38
N ALA A 115 -1.41 -1.84 6.07
CA ALA A 115 -2.45 -1.55 5.09
C ALA A 115 -2.01 -2.07 3.71
N TYR A 116 -2.97 -2.15 2.80
CA TYR A 116 -2.67 -2.20 1.37
C TYR A 116 -3.53 -1.19 0.63
N THR A 117 -3.05 -0.80 -0.55
CA THR A 117 -3.77 0.07 -1.45
C THR A 117 -3.87 -0.55 -2.83
N LEU A 118 -5.03 -0.39 -3.46
CA LEU A 118 -5.23 -0.73 -4.86
C LEU A 118 -5.21 0.56 -5.66
N HIS A 119 -4.38 0.59 -6.68
CA HIS A 119 -4.29 1.71 -7.61
C HIS A 119 -4.74 1.23 -8.98
N LYS A 120 -5.72 1.94 -9.55
CA LYS A 120 -6.26 1.66 -10.88
C LYS A 120 -6.04 2.89 -11.74
N ALA A 121 -5.27 2.75 -12.81
CA ALA A 121 -5.10 3.76 -13.85
C ALA A 121 -6.06 3.42 -14.99
N GLY A 122 -7.26 4.01 -14.95
CA GLY A 122 -8.30 3.80 -15.95
C GLY A 122 -7.91 4.32 -17.33
N SER A 123 -8.79 4.10 -18.31
CA SER A 123 -8.57 4.42 -19.73
C SER A 123 -8.26 5.89 -20.02
N THR A 124 -8.69 6.80 -19.13
CA THR A 124 -8.45 8.24 -19.24
C THR A 124 -7.11 8.70 -18.64
N THR A 125 -6.32 7.78 -18.07
CA THR A 125 -4.99 8.11 -17.53
C THR A 125 -4.05 8.51 -18.66
N SER A 126 -3.53 9.74 -18.61
CA SER A 126 -2.56 10.22 -19.58
C SER A 126 -1.13 10.07 -19.07
N GLY A 127 -0.26 9.45 -19.87
CA GLY A 127 1.16 9.29 -19.53
C GLY A 127 1.40 8.23 -18.45
N THR A 128 2.47 8.44 -17.67
CA THR A 128 2.88 7.53 -16.59
C THR A 128 2.52 8.15 -15.25
N TRP A 129 1.69 7.47 -14.48
CA TRP A 129 1.49 7.77 -13.07
C TRP A 129 2.58 7.08 -12.24
N THR A 130 3.22 7.83 -11.33
CA THR A 130 4.30 7.33 -10.47
C THR A 130 3.89 7.46 -9.01
N PHE A 131 3.81 6.33 -8.32
CA PHE A 131 3.42 6.26 -6.91
C PHE A 131 4.30 7.16 -6.03
N GLY A 132 3.67 7.94 -5.15
CA GLY A 132 4.35 8.86 -4.24
C GLY A 132 4.93 10.13 -4.88
N SER A 133 4.85 10.28 -6.21
CA SER A 133 5.34 11.46 -6.94
C SER A 133 4.24 12.16 -7.75
N SER A 134 3.34 11.39 -8.37
CA SER A 134 2.15 11.92 -9.01
C SER A 134 1.06 12.21 -7.97
N ASN A 135 0.26 13.26 -8.19
CA ASN A 135 -0.85 13.57 -7.30
C ASN A 135 -1.84 12.40 -7.22
N TRP A 136 -2.41 12.17 -6.05
CA TRP A 136 -3.44 11.14 -5.85
C TRP A 136 -4.72 11.39 -6.65
N ASN A 137 -5.02 12.64 -6.99
CA ASN A 137 -6.15 12.99 -7.86
C ASN A 137 -5.78 13.15 -9.35
N ALA A 138 -4.65 12.59 -9.78
CA ALA A 138 -4.31 12.58 -11.21
C ALA A 138 -5.46 12.00 -12.05
N ALA A 139 -5.68 12.55 -13.23
CA ALA A 139 -6.81 12.17 -14.09
C ALA A 139 -6.78 10.66 -14.41
N GLY A 140 -7.92 10.00 -14.25
CA GLY A 140 -8.08 8.57 -14.52
C GLY A 140 -7.61 7.63 -13.40
N LEU A 141 -7.09 8.15 -12.29
CA LEU A 141 -6.64 7.33 -11.17
C LEU A 141 -7.75 7.12 -10.14
N THR A 142 -7.88 5.87 -9.70
CA THR A 142 -8.70 5.49 -8.53
C THR A 142 -7.82 4.78 -7.51
N HIS A 143 -8.06 5.05 -6.24
CA HIS A 143 -7.31 4.50 -5.12
C HIS A 143 -8.28 3.93 -4.09
N VAL A 144 -8.03 2.69 -3.66
CA VAL A 144 -8.74 2.06 -2.53
C VAL A 144 -7.73 1.80 -1.44
N VAL A 145 -8.10 2.10 -0.20
CA VAL A 145 -7.26 1.89 0.98
C VAL A 145 -7.91 0.86 1.88
N GLN A 146 -7.13 -0.12 2.33
CA GLN A 146 -7.59 -1.13 3.28
C GLN A 146 -6.55 -1.31 4.40
N ASP A 147 -6.90 -0.87 5.61
CA ASP A 147 -6.13 -1.22 6.81
C ASP A 147 -6.21 -2.72 7.08
N VAL A 148 -5.10 -3.30 7.56
CA VAL A 148 -5.05 -4.70 7.92
C VAL A 148 -4.30 -4.91 9.24
N MET A 149 -4.77 -5.88 10.03
CA MET A 149 -3.97 -6.42 11.13
C MET A 149 -2.96 -7.45 10.62
N LYS A 150 -3.32 -8.15 9.53
CA LYS A 150 -2.49 -9.06 8.75
C LYS A 150 -3.05 -9.10 7.33
N LEU A 151 -2.19 -9.29 6.32
CA LEU A 151 -2.66 -9.46 4.96
C LEU A 151 -3.68 -10.61 4.86
N PRO A 152 -4.84 -10.39 4.21
CA PRO A 152 -5.73 -11.48 3.84
C PRO A 152 -5.06 -12.40 2.82
N SER A 153 -5.72 -13.52 2.48
CA SER A 153 -5.18 -14.47 1.49
C SER A 153 -4.97 -13.84 0.11
N ARG A 154 -5.81 -12.86 -0.27
CA ARG A 154 -5.71 -12.09 -1.52
C ARG A 154 -6.14 -10.64 -1.32
N PRO A 155 -5.66 -9.69 -2.14
CA PRO A 155 -6.20 -8.34 -2.16
C PRO A 155 -7.70 -8.36 -2.42
N GLN A 156 -8.47 -7.63 -1.63
CA GLN A 156 -9.90 -7.49 -1.83
C GLN A 156 -10.11 -6.22 -2.67
N ALA A 157 -10.64 -6.39 -3.88
CA ALA A 157 -10.87 -5.31 -4.84
C ALA A 157 -12.26 -4.66 -4.73
N SER A 158 -13.07 -5.14 -3.78
CA SER A 158 -14.44 -4.74 -3.48
C SER A 158 -14.71 -4.82 -1.99
#